data_AF-A0A850RLJ6-F1
#
_entry.id   AF-A0A850RLJ6-F1
#
_cell.length_a   1.000
_cell.length_b   1.000
_cell.length_c   1.000
_cell.angle_alpha   90.00
_cell.angle_beta   90.00
_cell.angle_gamma   90.00
#
_symmetry.space_group_name_H-M   'P 1'
#
loop_
_entity.id
_entity.type
_entity.pdbx_description
1 polymer ?
#
loop_
_entity_poly.entity_id
_entity_poly.type
_entity_poly.pdbx_seq_one_letter_code
_entity_poly.pdbx_strand_id
1 'polypeptide(L)' 'MPNLKIVICPGCGSEIPLDNRGCPDCGYTNSRAADGRLPTLAFLLEQPSYPEPGAMRLDDVCPAFLRALVLAAH' A
#
# COMPACT_ATOMS: atom_id res chain seq x y z
N MET A 1 -3.75 -11.86 -17.27
CA MET A 1 -3.74 -11.87 -15.80
C MET A 1 -5.10 -11.41 -15.35
N PRO A 2 -5.92 -12.23 -14.67
CA PRO A 2 -7.23 -11.77 -14.23
C PRO A 2 -7.05 -10.54 -13.32
N ASN A 3 -7.85 -9.51 -13.59
CA ASN A 3 -7.88 -8.25 -12.84
C ASN A 3 -8.39 -8.54 -11.42
N LEU A 4 -7.51 -9.04 -10.55
CA LEU A 4 -7.84 -9.30 -9.16
C LEU A 4 -8.11 -7.95 -8.50
N LYS A 5 -9.38 -7.72 -8.12
CA LYS A 5 -9.82 -6.51 -7.41
C LYS A 5 -9.48 -6.61 -5.91
N ILE A 6 -8.23 -6.97 -5.61
CA ILE A 6 -7.73 -7.05 -4.24
C ILE A 6 -6.55 -6.10 -4.06
N VAL A 7 -6.30 -5.75 -2.80
CA VAL A 7 -5.06 -5.12 -2.35
C VAL A 7 -4.50 -5.92 -1.19
N ILE A 8 -3.18 -5.86 -1.00
CA ILE A 8 -2.51 -6.47 0.14
C ILE A 8 -2.33 -5.40 1.20
N CYS A 9 -2.84 -5.65 2.41
CA CYS A 9 -2.66 -4.73 3.52
C CYS A 9 -1.17 -4.66 3.92
N PRO A 10 -0.54 -3.47 3.92
CA PRO A 10 0.87 -3.36 4.30
C PRO A 10 1.10 -3.57 5.80
N GLY A 11 0.07 -3.40 6.63
CA GLY A 11 0.16 -3.63 8.08
C GLY A 11 0.17 -5.11 8.50
N CYS A 12 -0.62 -5.97 7.85
CA CYS A 12 -0.80 -7.38 8.28
C CYS A 12 -0.70 -8.42 7.15
N GLY A 13 -0.60 -8.01 5.89
CA GLY A 13 -0.52 -8.91 4.74
C GLY A 13 -1.84 -9.48 4.24
N SER A 14 -2.98 -9.16 4.85
CA SER A 14 -4.29 -9.66 4.41
C SER A 14 -4.65 -9.20 2.99
N GLU A 15 -5.26 -10.11 2.22
CA GLU A 15 -5.93 -9.80 0.96
C GLU A 15 -7.30 -9.18 1.25
N ILE A 16 -7.51 -7.94 0.80
CA ILE A 16 -8.76 -7.21 1.03
C ILE A 16 -9.32 -6.66 -0.30
N PRO A 17 -10.63 -6.37 -0.38
CA PRO A 17 -11.22 -5.79 -1.59
C PRO A 17 -10.58 -4.47 -2.01
N LEU A 18 -10.52 -4.19 -3.31
CA LEU A 18 -10.05 -2.91 -3.85
C LEU A 18 -10.93 -1.74 -3.38
N ASP A 19 -12.23 -1.97 -3.23
CA ASP A 19 -13.18 -1.02 -2.63
C ASP A 19 -13.27 -1.23 -1.11
N ASN A 20 -12.12 -1.19 -0.43
CA ASN A 20 -12.07 -1.25 1.03
C ASN A 20 -12.29 0.15 1.64
N ARG A 21 -12.28 0.27 2.97
CA ARG A 21 -12.30 1.55 3.71
C ARG A 21 -11.28 1.56 4.85
N GLY A 22 -10.18 0.85 4.68
CA GLY A 22 -9.35 0.39 5.80
C GLY A 22 -9.25 -1.13 5.83
N CYS A 23 -8.22 -1.64 6.50
CA CYS A 23 -8.06 -3.07 6.74
C CYS A 23 -8.97 -3.48 7.91
N PRO A 24 -9.94 -4.39 7.70
CA PRO A 24 -10.82 -4.86 8.77
C PRO A 24 -10.11 -5.78 9.78
N ASP A 25 -8.97 -6.38 9.40
CA ASP A 25 -8.31 -7.40 10.20
C ASP A 25 -7.36 -6.79 11.25
N CYS A 26 -6.57 -5.79 10.85
CA CYS A 26 -5.59 -5.15 11.74
C CYS A 26 -5.90 -3.69 12.07
N GLY A 27 -6.94 -3.11 11.44
CA GLY A 27 -7.30 -1.70 11.64
C GLY A 27 -6.36 -0.71 10.95
N TYR A 28 -5.43 -1.17 10.11
CA TYR A 28 -4.61 -0.27 9.31
C TYR A 28 -5.50 0.61 8.44
N THR A 29 -5.31 1.92 8.53
CA THR A 29 -5.99 2.90 7.69
C THR A 29 -4.96 3.68 6.90
N ASN A 30 -5.33 4.15 5.71
CA ASN A 30 -4.55 5.14 4.99
C ASN A 30 -5.19 6.50 5.24
N SER A 31 -4.66 7.22 6.22
CA SER A 31 -5.24 8.48 6.69
C SER A 31 -5.17 9.61 5.65
N ARG A 32 -4.46 9.40 4.53
CA ARG A 32 -4.29 10.38 3.45
C ARG A 32 -4.95 10.03 2.11
N ALA A 33 -5.47 8.83 1.93
CA ALA A 33 -6.30 8.56 0.75
C ALA A 33 -7.55 9.42 0.84
N ALA A 34 -7.87 10.18 -0.22
CA ALA A 34 -9.04 11.08 -0.23
C ALA A 34 -10.36 10.33 0.04
N ASP A 35 -10.38 9.02 -0.20
CA ASP A 35 -11.50 8.11 0.02
C ASP A 35 -11.28 7.14 1.21
N GLY A 36 -10.17 7.27 1.95
CA GLY A 36 -9.82 6.43 3.10
C GLY A 36 -9.45 4.99 2.77
N ARG A 37 -9.23 4.67 1.49
CA ARG A 37 -8.95 3.30 1.04
C ARG A 37 -7.46 2.95 1.11
N LEU A 38 -7.18 1.67 1.34
CA LEU A 38 -5.86 1.11 1.12
C LEU A 38 -5.58 1.02 -0.39
N PRO A 39 -4.43 1.56 -0.85
CA PRO A 39 -4.05 1.52 -2.25
C PRO A 39 -3.54 0.13 -2.69
N THR A 40 -3.43 -0.06 -4.00
CA THR A 40 -2.81 -1.27 -4.57
C THR A 40 -1.30 -1.27 -4.35
N LEU A 41 -0.68 -2.46 -4.40
CA LEU A 41 0.78 -2.57 -4.37
C LEU A 41 1.42 -1.79 -5.54
N ALA A 42 0.82 -1.84 -6.74
CA ALA A 42 1.29 -1.07 -7.88
C ALA A 42 1.35 0.44 -7.59
N PHE A 43 0.27 1.01 -7.04
CA PHE A 43 0.26 2.42 -6.65
C PHE A 43 1.33 2.75 -5.61
N LEU A 44 1.48 1.89 -4.58
CA LEU A 44 2.48 2.08 -3.54
C LEU A 44 3.90 2.09 -4.12
N LEU A 45 4.21 1.18 -5.04
CA LEU A 45 5.53 1.07 -5.67
C LEU A 45 5.90 2.31 -6.52
N GLU A 46 4.91 3.06 -6.99
CA GLU A 46 5.10 4.31 -7.76
C GLU A 46 5.33 5.54 -6.86
N GLN A 47 5.15 5.43 -5.53
CA GLN A 47 5.26 6.59 -4.64
C GLN A 47 6.72 6.95 -4.27
N PRO A 48 7.03 8.26 -4.12
CA PRO A 48 8.30 8.71 -3.55
C PRO A 48 8.44 8.25 -2.10
N SER A 49 9.68 7.94 -1.69
CA SER A 49 9.99 7.49 -0.33
C SER A 49 10.74 8.55 0.44
N TYR A 50 10.50 8.68 1.75
CA TYR A 50 11.28 9.59 2.57
C TYR A 50 12.78 9.26 2.46
N PRO A 51 13.68 10.25 2.30
CA PRO A 51 13.46 11.70 2.43
C PRO A 51 13.17 12.45 1.12
N GLU A 52 12.81 11.78 0.03
CA GLU A 52 12.56 12.42 -1.26
C GLU A 52 11.45 13.49 -1.17
N PRO A 53 11.60 14.65 -1.85
CA PRO A 53 10.54 15.64 -1.92
C PRO A 53 9.25 15.03 -2.45
N GLY A 54 8.13 15.32 -1.77
CA GLY A 54 6.82 14.76 -2.12
C GLY A 54 6.54 13.36 -1.54
N ALA A 55 7.48 12.75 -0.82
CA ALA A 55 7.23 11.51 -0.09
C ALA A 55 6.05 11.65 0.89
N MET A 56 4.98 10.88 0.64
CA MET A 56 3.87 10.80 1.56
C MET A 56 4.26 10.01 2.81
N ARG A 57 3.81 10.49 3.98
CA ARG A 57 3.71 9.66 5.18
C ARG A 57 2.55 8.69 5.00
N LEU A 58 2.80 7.58 4.31
CA LEU A 58 1.87 6.47 4.09
C LEU A 58 1.73 5.63 5.37
N ASP A 59 1.42 6.25 6.51
CA ASP A 59 1.30 5.58 7.82
C ASP A 59 2.43 4.55 8.08
N ASP A 60 3.67 5.03 7.94
CA ASP A 60 4.94 4.28 8.09
C ASP A 60 5.26 3.21 7.02
N VAL A 61 4.51 3.15 5.93
CA VAL A 61 4.89 2.35 4.75
C VAL A 61 6.03 3.03 4.00
N CYS A 62 7.10 2.27 3.74
CA CYS A 62 8.25 2.70 2.96
C CYS A 62 8.19 2.13 1.53
N PRO A 63 7.80 2.92 0.50
CA PRO A 63 7.73 2.44 -0.88
C PRO A 63 9.05 1.87 -1.41
N ALA A 64 10.19 2.46 -1.04
CA ALA A 64 11.51 1.98 -1.42
C ALA A 64 11.79 0.57 -0.87
N PHE A 65 11.33 0.28 0.35
CA PHE A 65 11.42 -1.07 0.92
C PHE A 65 10.55 -2.07 0.15
N LEU A 66 9.30 -1.69 -0.16
CA LEU A 66 8.42 -2.54 -0.99
C LEU A 66 9.03 -2.83 -2.37
N ARG A 67 9.64 -1.83 -3.01
CA ARG A 67 10.36 -2.01 -4.28
C ARG A 67 11.52 -2.99 -4.14
N ALA A 68 12.32 -2.88 -3.08
CA ALA A 68 13.43 -3.80 -2.82
C ALA A 68 12.96 -5.25 -2.64
N LEU A 69 11.86 -5.46 -1.90
CA LEU A 69 11.25 -6.78 -1.72
C LEU A 69 10.76 -7.38 -3.05
N VAL A 70 10.06 -6.59 -3.87
CA VAL A 70 9.60 -7.03 -5.19
C VAL A 70 10.79 -7.40 -6.07
N LEU A 71 11.85 -6.59 -6.11
CA LEU A 71 13.06 -6.91 -6.88
C LEU A 71 13.76 -8.19 -6.40
N ALA A 72 13.76 -8.46 -5.09
CA ALA A 72 14.41 -9.64 -4.51
C ALA A 72 13.60 -10.95 -4.66
N ALA A 73 12.30 -10.85 -4.94
CA ALA A 73 11.43 -12.00 -5.16
C ALA A 73 11.55 -12.60 -6.58
N HIS A 74 12.35 -11.97 -7.45
CA HIS A 74 12.64 -12.38 -8.82
C HIS A 74 14.07 -12.93 -8.93
#